data_AF-A0A6L8GGG7-F1
#
_entry.id   AF-A0A6L8GGG7-F1
#
_cell.length_a   1.000
_cell.length_b   1.000
_cell.length_c   1.000
_cell.angle_alpha   90.00
_cell.angle_beta   90.00
_cell.angle_gamma   90.00
#
_symmetry.space_group_name_H-M   'P 1'
#
loop_
_entity.id
_entity.type
_entity.pdbx_description
1 polymer ?
#
loop_
_entity_poly.entity_id
_entity_poly.type
_entity_poly.pdbx_seq_one_letter_code
_entity_poly.pdbx_strand_id
1 'polypeptide(L)'
;MTISLRLATRTAVVAAMLLAAAPAAGQTQAADGDWTVPRTPWGAPDLQGIWTNATLTPMERPATLGETAVLTTIQADEFEVRSAEERVANDRLIPGVVGAYNQFWMDAGTTVVESLRTSLVVDPPDGRIPWTEAGRTRLESDTARYGVGPFDSWVDADTGERCLTDGLPHVPLQGYNMNYHILQAPGWIAILNEMFHEYRVIPLDGRPPLPPAVGEWLGGGTARWEGDTLVIE
;
A
#
# COMPACT_ATOMS: atom_id res chain seq x y z
N MET A 1 73.07 19.06 17.65
CA MET A 1 73.56 20.39 17.25
C MET A 1 72.69 20.86 16.10
N THR A 2 71.96 21.94 16.35
CA THR A 2 70.96 22.61 15.52
C THR A 2 71.37 22.86 14.07
N ILE A 3 70.50 22.52 13.10
CA ILE A 3 70.38 23.29 11.86
C ILE A 3 68.90 23.45 11.54
N SER A 4 68.48 24.72 11.59
CA SER A 4 67.13 25.21 11.36
C SER A 4 66.81 25.39 9.88
N LEU A 5 65.53 25.18 9.60
CA LEU A 5 64.68 25.66 8.50
C LEU A 5 65.23 26.84 7.66
N ARG A 6 65.15 26.73 6.33
CA ARG A 6 64.92 27.86 5.43
C ARG A 6 63.58 27.70 4.73
N LEU A 7 62.71 28.67 4.97
CA LEU A 7 61.38 28.87 4.42
C LEU A 7 61.43 28.98 2.89
N ALA A 8 60.56 28.26 2.18
CA ALA A 8 60.15 28.60 0.83
C ALA A 8 58.64 28.46 0.72
N THR A 9 58.00 29.63 0.79
CA THR A 9 56.58 29.92 0.66
C THR A 9 56.02 29.34 -0.64
N ARG A 10 55.02 28.46 -0.54
CA ARG A 10 54.03 28.23 -1.61
C ARG A 10 52.65 28.04 -1.00
N THR A 11 51.88 29.12 -1.05
CA THR A 11 50.46 29.19 -0.78
C THR A 11 49.73 28.23 -1.72
N ALA A 12 49.22 27.12 -1.19
CA ALA A 12 48.27 26.26 -1.89
C ALA A 12 46.95 26.32 -1.10
N VAL A 13 46.05 27.17 -1.57
CA VAL A 13 44.64 27.19 -1.17
C VAL A 13 44.02 25.91 -1.69
N VAL A 14 44.02 24.86 -0.88
CA VAL A 14 43.20 23.67 -1.11
C VAL A 14 41.81 24.03 -0.58
N ALA A 15 40.98 24.57 -1.48
CA ALA A 15 39.56 24.71 -1.26
C ALA A 15 38.98 23.30 -1.11
N ALA A 16 38.69 22.92 0.14
CA ALA A 16 37.91 21.73 0.45
C ALA A 16 36.52 21.92 -0.17
N MET A 17 36.33 21.37 -1.38
CA MET A 17 35.01 21.11 -1.93
C MET A 17 34.35 20.06 -1.04
N LEU A 18 33.65 20.54 -0.02
CA LEU A 18 32.59 19.81 0.65
C LEU A 18 31.53 19.52 -0.43
N LEU A 19 31.64 18.34 -1.06
CA LEU A 19 30.49 17.71 -1.69
C LEU A 19 29.49 17.42 -0.55
N ALA A 20 28.62 18.40 -0.29
CA ALA A 20 27.33 18.10 0.31
C ALA A 20 26.58 17.26 -0.71
N ALA A 21 26.69 15.94 -0.58
CA ALA A 21 25.67 15.04 -1.11
C ALA A 21 24.38 15.40 -0.38
N ALA A 22 23.53 16.21 -0.99
CA ALA A 22 22.16 16.37 -0.54
C ALA A 22 21.40 15.11 -0.99
N PRO A 23 20.90 14.25 -0.09
CA PRO A 23 19.80 13.39 -0.44
C PRO A 23 18.54 14.27 -0.45
N ALA A 24 18.34 15.02 -1.53
CA ALA A 24 17.14 15.82 -1.74
C ALA A 24 16.05 14.95 -2.37
N ALA A 25 15.62 13.93 -1.64
CA ALA A 25 14.34 13.21 -1.79
C ALA A 25 14.24 12.22 -0.61
N GLY A 26 13.33 12.46 0.33
CA GLY A 26 12.97 11.47 1.36
C GLY A 26 13.26 11.83 2.82
N GLN A 27 13.59 13.08 3.17
CA GLN A 27 13.55 13.50 4.58
C GLN A 27 12.13 13.94 4.93
N THR A 28 11.33 13.01 5.46
CA THR A 28 10.06 13.33 6.14
C THR A 28 10.39 14.16 7.38
N GLN A 29 10.15 15.47 7.33
CA GLN A 29 10.15 16.29 8.53
C GLN A 29 8.88 15.98 9.33
N ALA A 30 9.05 15.61 10.61
CA ALA A 30 7.95 15.58 11.55
C ALA A 30 7.31 16.98 11.63
N ALA A 31 6.03 17.08 11.27
CA ALA A 31 5.31 18.34 11.20
C ALA A 31 4.71 18.68 12.56
N ASP A 32 5.37 19.56 13.32
CA ASP A 32 4.83 20.27 14.50
C ASP A 32 4.24 21.65 14.09
N GLY A 33 3.51 21.72 12.97
CA GLY A 33 2.89 22.94 12.45
C GLY A 33 1.64 22.65 11.61
N ASP A 34 0.88 23.71 11.26
CA ASP A 34 -0.27 23.61 10.34
C ASP A 34 0.17 22.90 9.06
N TRP A 35 -0.26 21.64 8.90
CA TRP A 35 0.08 20.83 7.74
C TRP A 35 -0.51 21.47 6.49
N THR A 36 0.31 21.59 5.44
CA THR A 36 -0.12 22.07 4.13
C THR A 36 0.16 21.00 3.09
N VAL A 37 -0.76 20.84 2.14
CA VAL A 37 -0.66 19.83 1.09
C VAL A 37 0.59 20.11 0.25
N PRO A 38 1.58 19.19 0.23
CA PRO A 38 2.76 19.33 -0.61
C PRO A 38 2.36 19.44 -2.08
N ARG A 39 3.11 20.23 -2.86
CA ARG A 39 2.81 20.48 -4.27
C ARG A 39 3.95 20.03 -5.15
N THR A 40 3.59 19.41 -6.26
CA THR A 40 4.49 19.13 -7.38
C THR A 40 5.02 20.45 -7.99
N PRO A 41 6.11 20.41 -8.78
CA PRO A 41 6.63 21.60 -9.48
C PRO A 41 5.62 22.28 -10.43
N TRP A 42 4.56 21.58 -10.84
CA TRP A 42 3.47 22.10 -11.66
C TRP A 42 2.20 22.45 -10.86
N GLY A 43 2.27 22.47 -9.52
CA GLY A 43 1.23 23.01 -8.64
C GLY A 43 0.10 22.04 -8.26
N ALA A 44 0.11 20.79 -8.74
CA ALA A 44 -0.85 19.77 -8.29
C ALA A 44 -0.46 19.22 -6.89
N PRO A 45 -1.42 18.73 -6.07
CA PRO A 45 -1.11 17.94 -4.88
C PRO A 45 -0.11 16.82 -5.16
N ASP A 46 0.94 16.74 -4.35
CA ASP A 46 1.99 15.73 -4.48
C ASP A 46 1.60 14.47 -3.71
N LEU A 47 1.30 13.40 -4.45
CA LEU A 47 0.98 12.06 -3.95
C LEU A 47 2.14 11.09 -4.17
N GLN A 48 3.27 11.55 -4.71
CA GLN A 48 4.37 10.68 -5.06
C GLN A 48 4.98 10.01 -3.83
N GLY A 49 5.45 8.78 -4.02
CA GLY A 49 6.17 8.07 -2.99
C GLY A 49 5.80 6.60 -2.92
N ILE A 50 6.39 5.94 -1.93
CA ILE A 50 6.08 4.56 -1.58
C ILE A 50 5.04 4.59 -0.48
N TRP A 51 3.92 3.94 -0.72
CA TRP A 51 2.80 3.82 0.19
C TRP A 51 2.61 2.35 0.54
N THR A 52 1.98 2.08 1.68
CA THR A 52 1.55 0.74 2.05
C THR A 52 0.12 0.82 2.55
N ASN A 53 -0.65 -0.22 2.29
CA ASN A 53 -1.97 -0.41 2.91
C ASN A 53 -1.92 -1.44 4.04
N ALA A 54 -0.73 -1.82 4.53
CA ALA A 54 -0.55 -2.71 5.67
C ALA A 54 -1.26 -2.13 6.92
N THR A 55 -2.19 -2.88 7.48
CA THR A 55 -2.97 -2.46 8.65
C THR A 55 -3.61 -3.67 9.33
N LEU A 56 -3.74 -3.58 10.65
CA LEU A 56 -4.53 -4.55 11.43
C LEU A 56 -6.04 -4.32 11.31
N THR A 57 -6.49 -3.19 10.75
CA THR A 57 -7.91 -2.94 10.52
C THR A 57 -8.44 -3.93 9.47
N PRO A 58 -9.42 -4.78 9.81
CA PRO A 58 -9.91 -5.80 8.89
C PRO A 58 -10.71 -5.17 7.75
N MET A 59 -10.81 -5.88 6.62
CA MET A 59 -11.64 -5.44 5.49
C MET A 59 -13.10 -5.24 5.91
N GLU A 60 -13.69 -6.29 6.47
CA GLU A 60 -15.07 -6.31 6.98
C GLU A 60 -15.10 -6.31 8.51
N ARG A 61 -16.11 -5.65 9.08
CA ARG A 61 -16.26 -5.57 10.53
C ARG A 61 -16.55 -6.94 11.15
N PRO A 62 -15.81 -7.38 12.19
CA PRO A 62 -16.12 -8.59 12.93
C PRO A 62 -17.56 -8.62 13.44
N ALA A 63 -18.22 -9.77 13.35
CA ALA A 63 -19.65 -9.90 13.72
C ALA A 63 -19.88 -9.59 15.21
N THR A 64 -18.88 -9.88 16.03
CA THR A 64 -18.86 -9.61 17.47
C THR A 64 -18.92 -8.12 17.81
N LEU A 65 -18.56 -7.24 16.88
CA LEU A 65 -18.59 -5.78 17.07
C LEU A 65 -19.90 -5.14 16.57
N GLY A 66 -20.79 -5.87 15.91
CA GLY A 66 -22.08 -5.34 15.43
C GLY A 66 -21.93 -4.03 14.64
N GLU A 67 -22.57 -2.96 15.12
CA GLU A 67 -22.51 -1.62 14.52
C GLU A 67 -21.43 -0.69 15.13
N THR A 68 -20.56 -1.21 16.00
CA THR A 68 -19.47 -0.43 16.58
C THR A 68 -18.45 -0.06 15.51
N ALA A 69 -18.59 1.14 14.95
CA ALA A 69 -17.77 1.61 13.83
C ALA A 69 -16.35 2.02 14.23
N VAL A 70 -16.12 2.43 15.47
CA VAL A 70 -14.86 3.01 15.94
C VAL A 70 -14.48 2.43 17.30
N LEU A 71 -13.21 2.07 17.47
CA LEU A 71 -12.61 1.66 18.73
C LEU A 71 -12.26 2.88 19.59
N THR A 72 -12.30 2.71 20.92
CA THR A 72 -11.58 3.65 21.78
C THR A 72 -10.06 3.47 21.61
N THR A 73 -9.27 4.46 22.00
CA THR A 73 -7.80 4.34 21.97
C THR A 73 -7.32 3.14 22.80
N ILE A 74 -7.89 2.93 23.98
CA ILE A 74 -7.57 1.78 24.84
C ILE A 74 -7.88 0.46 24.12
N GLN A 75 -9.04 0.36 23.45
CA GLN A 75 -9.40 -0.85 22.71
C GLN A 75 -8.49 -1.10 21.51
N ALA A 76 -8.07 -0.04 20.82
CA ALA A 76 -7.10 -0.12 19.74
C ALA A 76 -5.75 -0.61 20.26
N ASP A 77 -5.22 0.00 21.33
CA ASP A 77 -3.96 -0.42 21.95
C ASP A 77 -4.01 -1.89 22.41
N GLU A 78 -5.10 -2.30 23.07
CA GLU A 78 -5.30 -3.71 23.48
C GLU A 78 -5.38 -4.66 22.28
N PHE A 79 -5.98 -4.22 21.17
CA PHE A 79 -6.06 -5.01 19.94
C PHE A 79 -4.69 -5.14 19.26
N GLU A 80 -3.90 -4.07 19.21
CA GLU A 80 -2.55 -4.06 18.64
C GLU A 80 -1.60 -4.94 19.46
N VAL A 81 -1.63 -4.83 20.80
CA VAL A 81 -0.84 -5.69 21.70
C VAL A 81 -1.21 -7.16 21.51
N ARG A 82 -2.51 -7.49 21.55
CA ARG A 82 -2.97 -8.87 21.34
C ARG A 82 -2.56 -9.40 19.97
N SER A 83 -2.68 -8.59 18.91
CA SER A 83 -2.28 -8.99 17.55
C SER A 83 -0.78 -9.28 17.46
N ALA A 84 0.06 -8.50 18.16
CA ALA A 84 1.49 -8.75 18.24
C ALA A 84 1.82 -10.07 18.98
N GLU A 85 1.14 -10.33 20.10
CA GLU A 85 1.30 -11.59 20.85
C GLU A 85 0.86 -12.81 20.03
N GLU A 86 -0.30 -12.72 19.37
CA GLU A 86 -0.82 -13.76 18.49
C GLU A 86 0.11 -14.01 17.31
N ARG A 87 0.68 -12.96 16.70
CA ARG A 87 1.67 -13.08 15.63
C ARG A 87 2.89 -13.88 16.08
N VAL A 88 3.44 -13.58 17.25
CA VAL A 88 4.58 -14.33 17.82
C VAL A 88 4.19 -15.79 18.13
N ALA A 89 3.02 -16.01 18.72
CA ALA A 89 2.54 -17.35 19.06
C ALA A 89 2.29 -18.24 17.83
N ASN A 90 1.89 -17.62 16.71
CA ASN A 90 1.61 -18.29 15.45
C ASN A 90 2.85 -18.49 14.56
N ASP A 91 3.99 -17.84 14.86
CA ASP A 91 5.24 -18.00 14.12
C ASP A 91 6.02 -19.27 14.51
N ARG A 92 5.32 -20.41 14.52
CA ARG A 92 5.88 -21.71 14.91
C ARG A 92 6.10 -22.62 13.71
N LEU A 93 7.32 -23.14 13.58
CA LEU A 93 7.62 -24.20 12.63
C LEU A 93 6.97 -25.51 13.10
N ILE A 94 6.12 -26.09 12.25
CA ILE A 94 5.52 -27.42 12.51
C ILE A 94 6.34 -28.45 11.71
N PRO A 95 7.07 -29.37 12.36
CA PRO A 95 7.89 -30.35 11.66
C PRO A 95 7.08 -31.17 10.65
N GLY A 96 7.60 -31.29 9.42
CA GLY A 96 6.94 -32.01 8.33
C GLY A 96 5.87 -31.19 7.58
N VAL A 97 5.51 -30.00 8.06
CA VAL A 97 4.68 -29.04 7.33
C VAL A 97 5.60 -27.97 6.76
N VAL A 98 5.80 -27.99 5.44
CA VAL A 98 6.64 -26.98 4.77
C VAL A 98 6.01 -25.59 4.90
N GLY A 99 4.67 -25.51 4.90
CA GLY A 99 3.92 -24.28 5.11
C GLY A 99 4.11 -23.23 4.01
N ALA A 100 3.60 -22.04 4.27
CA ALA A 100 3.89 -20.83 3.49
C ALA A 100 4.99 -20.01 4.19
N TYR A 101 5.16 -18.75 3.79
CA TYR A 101 6.03 -17.80 4.47
C TYR A 101 5.70 -17.70 5.97
N ASN A 102 6.75 -17.65 6.81
CA ASN A 102 6.60 -17.42 8.24
C ASN A 102 6.34 -15.94 8.53
N GLN A 103 6.02 -15.59 9.78
CA GLN A 103 5.60 -14.22 10.11
C GLN A 103 6.69 -13.19 9.81
N PHE A 104 7.97 -13.56 9.87
CA PHE A 104 9.08 -12.67 9.48
C PHE A 104 8.92 -12.07 8.06
N TRP A 105 8.41 -12.84 7.09
CA TRP A 105 8.23 -12.38 5.70
C TRP A 105 6.87 -11.77 5.40
N MET A 106 5.93 -11.84 6.36
CA MET A 106 4.59 -11.29 6.22
C MET A 106 4.52 -9.93 6.93
N ASP A 107 4.00 -8.92 6.23
CA ASP A 107 3.74 -7.58 6.73
C ASP A 107 2.24 -7.27 6.70
N ALA A 108 1.55 -7.71 7.76
CA ALA A 108 0.14 -7.40 7.97
C ALA A 108 -0.08 -5.99 8.57
N GLY A 109 0.98 -5.22 8.80
CA GLY A 109 0.94 -4.00 9.61
C GLY A 109 0.91 -4.31 11.10
N THR A 110 1.13 -3.27 11.91
CA THR A 110 1.20 -3.37 13.37
C THR A 110 0.17 -2.51 14.09
N THR A 111 -0.55 -1.66 13.35
CA THR A 111 -1.51 -0.71 13.91
C THR A 111 -2.84 -0.76 13.18
N VAL A 112 -3.91 -0.38 13.87
CA VAL A 112 -5.15 -0.01 13.20
C VAL A 112 -4.96 1.33 12.48
N VAL A 113 -5.85 1.66 11.54
CA VAL A 113 -5.80 2.97 10.89
C VAL A 113 -6.10 4.10 11.88
N GLU A 114 -5.61 5.30 11.60
CA GLU A 114 -5.71 6.47 12.50
C GLU A 114 -7.15 6.83 12.91
N SER A 115 -8.14 6.54 12.06
CA SER A 115 -9.56 6.79 12.36
C SER A 115 -10.14 5.81 13.39
N LEU A 116 -9.36 4.81 13.83
CA LEU A 116 -9.74 3.75 14.76
C LEU A 116 -10.96 2.95 14.29
N ARG A 117 -11.28 2.99 13.00
CA ARG A 117 -12.42 2.27 12.43
C ARG A 117 -12.21 0.76 12.55
N THR A 118 -13.30 0.05 12.81
CA THR A 118 -13.32 -1.40 12.98
C THR A 118 -13.39 -2.19 11.67
N SER A 119 -13.45 -1.49 10.53
CA SER A 119 -13.48 -2.06 9.18
C SER A 119 -12.94 -1.07 8.14
N LEU A 120 -12.34 -1.56 7.05
CA LEU A 120 -11.97 -0.72 5.90
C LEU A 120 -13.19 -0.36 5.06
N VAL A 121 -14.18 -1.25 4.97
CA VAL A 121 -15.51 -0.93 4.43
C VAL A 121 -16.21 0.03 5.38
N VAL A 122 -16.61 1.20 4.88
CA VAL A 122 -17.31 2.24 5.64
C VAL A 122 -18.77 2.41 5.23
N ASP A 123 -19.11 1.96 4.02
CA ASP A 123 -20.47 1.94 3.47
C ASP A 123 -20.70 0.57 2.83
N PRO A 124 -21.71 -0.22 3.26
CA PRO A 124 -22.73 0.08 4.26
C PRO A 124 -22.22 0.32 5.70
N PRO A 125 -23.00 0.98 6.58
CA PRO A 125 -22.58 1.33 7.94
C PRO A 125 -22.21 0.14 8.83
N ASP A 126 -22.71 -1.06 8.52
CA ASP A 126 -22.34 -2.31 9.21
C ASP A 126 -20.91 -2.78 8.90
N GLY A 127 -20.22 -2.08 7.97
CA GLY A 127 -18.82 -2.30 7.64
C GLY A 127 -18.58 -3.62 6.92
N ARG A 128 -19.60 -4.13 6.21
CA ARG A 128 -19.54 -5.40 5.49
C ARG A 128 -19.76 -5.21 4.01
N ILE A 129 -19.14 -6.04 3.20
CA ILE A 129 -19.30 -6.01 1.75
C ILE A 129 -20.74 -6.44 1.42
N PRO A 130 -21.52 -5.63 0.69
CA PRO A 130 -22.89 -5.96 0.33
C PRO A 130 -22.91 -6.95 -0.85
N TRP A 131 -22.48 -8.19 -0.60
CA TRP A 131 -22.37 -9.22 -1.63
C TRP A 131 -23.71 -9.51 -2.32
N THR A 132 -23.70 -9.43 -3.66
CA THR A 132 -24.76 -10.00 -4.49
C THR A 132 -24.78 -11.52 -4.37
N GLU A 133 -25.91 -12.16 -4.71
CA GLU A 133 -26.00 -13.63 -4.72
C GLU A 133 -24.92 -14.25 -5.61
N ALA A 134 -24.75 -13.74 -6.84
CA ALA A 134 -23.72 -14.21 -7.76
C ALA A 134 -22.29 -14.01 -7.21
N GLY A 135 -22.02 -12.86 -6.57
CA GLY A 135 -20.73 -12.60 -5.93
C GLY A 135 -20.44 -13.58 -4.79
N ARG A 136 -21.44 -13.89 -3.98
CA ARG A 136 -21.33 -14.83 -2.87
C ARG A 136 -21.07 -16.26 -3.35
N THR A 137 -21.81 -16.71 -4.37
CA THR A 137 -21.57 -18.02 -5.01
C THR A 137 -20.18 -18.13 -5.61
N ARG A 138 -19.67 -17.05 -6.23
CA ARG A 138 -18.32 -17.02 -6.77
C ARG A 138 -17.26 -17.12 -5.67
N LEU A 139 -17.39 -16.31 -4.61
CA LEU A 139 -16.49 -16.34 -3.46
C LEU A 139 -16.45 -17.72 -2.79
N GLU A 140 -17.61 -18.34 -2.56
CA GLU A 140 -17.72 -19.69 -1.99
C GLU A 140 -17.04 -20.73 -2.88
N SER A 141 -17.25 -20.65 -4.20
CA SER A 141 -16.61 -21.53 -5.17
C SER A 141 -15.09 -21.37 -5.19
N ASP A 142 -14.58 -20.13 -5.17
CA ASP A 142 -13.14 -19.84 -5.21
C ASP A 142 -12.45 -20.27 -3.92
N THR A 143 -13.03 -19.90 -2.78
CA THR A 143 -12.51 -20.27 -1.46
C THR A 143 -12.46 -21.79 -1.28
N ALA A 144 -13.44 -22.52 -1.81
CA ALA A 144 -13.48 -23.98 -1.71
C ALA A 144 -12.42 -24.70 -2.57
N ARG A 145 -11.89 -24.05 -3.61
CA ARG A 145 -10.97 -24.66 -4.59
C ARG A 145 -9.53 -24.17 -4.46
N TYR A 146 -9.31 -23.01 -3.85
CA TYR A 146 -8.01 -22.36 -3.72
C TYR A 146 -6.94 -23.34 -3.19
N GLY A 147 -5.90 -23.60 -4.00
CA GLY A 147 -4.79 -24.49 -3.66
C GLY A 147 -5.13 -25.99 -3.50
N VAL A 148 -6.39 -26.41 -3.66
CA VAL A 148 -6.83 -27.81 -3.42
C VAL A 148 -7.55 -28.46 -4.60
N GLY A 149 -8.07 -27.69 -5.55
CA GLY A 149 -8.79 -28.18 -6.73
C GLY A 149 -10.21 -28.70 -6.43
N PRO A 150 -10.85 -29.45 -7.36
CA PRO A 150 -10.31 -29.88 -8.65
C PRO A 150 -10.13 -28.71 -9.63
N PHE A 151 -9.04 -28.77 -10.40
CA PHE A 151 -8.72 -27.83 -11.47
C PHE A 151 -8.94 -28.51 -12.82
N ASP A 152 -10.21 -28.70 -13.19
CA ASP A 152 -10.59 -29.41 -14.42
C ASP A 152 -10.35 -28.55 -15.68
N SER A 153 -10.26 -27.23 -15.51
CA SER A 153 -9.95 -26.24 -16.52
C SER A 153 -9.08 -25.11 -15.97
N TRP A 154 -8.45 -24.37 -16.88
CA TRP A 154 -7.64 -23.20 -16.54
C TRP A 154 -8.46 -22.05 -15.90
N VAL A 155 -9.78 -22.05 -16.02
CA VAL A 155 -10.66 -21.07 -15.35
C VAL A 155 -11.04 -21.46 -13.91
N ASP A 156 -10.72 -22.68 -13.49
CA ASP A 156 -11.01 -23.13 -12.12
C ASP A 156 -9.99 -22.61 -11.11
N ALA A 157 -8.77 -22.30 -11.57
CA ALA A 157 -7.81 -21.52 -10.82
C ALA A 157 -8.17 -20.03 -10.92
N ASP A 158 -8.11 -19.31 -9.80
CA ASP A 158 -8.39 -17.88 -9.80
C ASP A 158 -7.32 -17.09 -10.58
N THR A 159 -7.56 -15.79 -10.77
CA THR A 159 -6.65 -14.94 -11.56
C THR A 159 -5.29 -14.72 -10.90
N GLY A 160 -5.20 -14.78 -9.57
CA GLY A 160 -3.97 -14.69 -8.80
C GLY A 160 -3.14 -15.97 -8.88
N GLU A 161 -3.76 -17.14 -8.75
CA GLU A 161 -3.15 -18.47 -8.95
C GLU A 161 -2.57 -18.62 -10.37
N ARG A 162 -3.13 -17.88 -11.33
CA ARG A 162 -2.67 -17.85 -12.73
C ARG A 162 -1.66 -16.75 -13.02
N CYS A 163 -1.21 -16.02 -12.01
CA CYS A 163 -0.28 -14.89 -12.10
C CYS A 163 -0.75 -13.81 -13.10
N LEU A 164 -2.05 -13.57 -13.18
CA LEU A 164 -2.63 -12.55 -14.06
C LEU A 164 -2.81 -11.22 -13.33
N THR A 165 -3.66 -11.24 -12.30
CA THR A 165 -3.99 -10.07 -11.48
C THR A 165 -4.90 -10.46 -10.31
N ASP A 166 -4.87 -9.70 -9.21
CA ASP A 166 -5.91 -9.74 -8.16
C ASP A 166 -6.97 -8.65 -8.35
N GLY A 167 -6.81 -7.81 -9.38
CA GLY A 167 -7.74 -6.75 -9.74
C GLY A 167 -7.79 -5.59 -8.74
N LEU A 168 -8.80 -4.73 -8.93
CA LEU A 168 -9.12 -3.63 -8.02
C LEU A 168 -10.27 -4.02 -7.08
N PRO A 169 -10.37 -3.39 -5.89
CA PRO A 169 -9.40 -2.46 -5.31
C PRO A 169 -8.20 -3.21 -4.73
N HIS A 170 -6.98 -2.69 -4.93
CA HIS A 170 -5.78 -3.26 -4.30
C HIS A 170 -5.86 -3.10 -2.77
N VAL A 171 -6.40 -4.11 -2.10
CA VAL A 171 -6.74 -4.07 -0.68
C VAL A 171 -5.81 -4.97 0.15
N PRO A 172 -5.63 -4.68 1.45
CA PRO A 172 -4.80 -5.49 2.32
C PRO A 172 -5.46 -6.81 2.66
N LEU A 173 -5.28 -7.77 1.76
CA LEU A 173 -5.89 -9.10 1.87
C LEU A 173 -4.95 -10.12 2.49
N GLN A 174 -3.64 -10.00 2.27
CA GLN A 174 -2.72 -11.11 2.52
C GLN A 174 -1.56 -10.77 3.46
N GLY A 175 -1.31 -9.48 3.75
CA GLY A 175 -0.13 -9.07 4.52
C GLY A 175 1.18 -9.45 3.81
N TYR A 176 1.17 -9.42 2.48
CA TYR A 176 2.27 -9.79 1.61
C TYR A 176 2.22 -8.93 0.35
N ASN A 177 3.36 -8.36 -0.05
CA ASN A 177 3.48 -7.46 -1.20
C ASN A 177 2.48 -6.27 -1.18
N MET A 178 2.37 -5.61 -0.03
CA MET A 178 1.34 -4.61 0.24
C MET A 178 1.75 -3.16 -0.12
N ASN A 179 2.86 -3.00 -0.84
CA ASN A 179 3.38 -1.68 -1.17
C ASN A 179 2.89 -1.17 -2.53
N TYR A 180 2.77 0.15 -2.62
CA TYR A 180 2.46 0.90 -3.82
C TYR A 180 3.56 1.92 -4.08
N HIS A 181 3.89 2.13 -5.34
CA HIS A 181 4.66 3.29 -5.75
C HIS A 181 3.78 4.18 -6.62
N ILE A 182 3.46 5.37 -6.10
CA ILE A 182 2.73 6.39 -6.83
C ILE A 182 3.76 7.31 -7.52
N LEU A 183 3.65 7.41 -8.84
CA LEU A 183 4.43 8.29 -9.68
C LEU A 183 3.49 9.32 -10.32
N GLN A 184 3.91 10.58 -10.36
CA GLN A 184 3.13 11.64 -10.98
C GLN A 184 3.93 12.31 -12.08
N ALA A 185 3.25 12.63 -13.17
CA ALA A 185 3.75 13.51 -14.22
C ALA A 185 2.64 14.53 -14.58
N PRO A 186 2.97 15.65 -15.24
CA PRO A 186 1.94 16.55 -15.73
C PRO A 186 0.90 15.79 -16.58
N GLY A 187 -0.35 15.76 -16.11
CA GLY A 187 -1.46 15.08 -16.78
C GLY A 187 -1.54 13.56 -16.58
N TRP A 188 -0.74 12.96 -15.69
CA TRP A 188 -0.75 11.50 -15.46
C TRP A 188 -0.42 11.12 -14.02
N ILE A 189 -1.03 10.02 -13.57
CA ILE A 189 -0.67 9.30 -12.35
C ILE A 189 -0.46 7.84 -12.72
N ALA A 190 0.63 7.25 -12.24
CA ALA A 190 0.84 5.80 -12.31
C ALA A 190 0.91 5.24 -10.89
N ILE A 191 0.14 4.18 -10.64
CA ILE A 191 0.17 3.42 -9.39
C ILE A 191 0.76 2.06 -9.74
N LEU A 192 1.95 1.78 -9.23
CA LEU A 192 2.58 0.47 -9.30
C LEU A 192 2.26 -0.28 -8.01
N ASN A 193 1.61 -1.43 -8.11
CA ASN A 193 1.43 -2.37 -7.00
C ASN A 193 2.59 -3.37 -6.98
N GLU A 194 3.19 -3.61 -5.81
CA GLU A 194 4.26 -4.60 -5.63
C GLU A 194 3.81 -6.01 -6.02
N MET A 195 2.59 -6.39 -5.65
CA MET A 195 1.97 -7.65 -6.03
C MET A 195 1.71 -7.67 -7.54
N PHE A 196 2.15 -8.76 -8.19
CA PHE A 196 2.09 -8.98 -9.64
C PHE A 196 2.79 -7.93 -10.52
N HIS A 197 3.47 -6.92 -9.95
CA HIS A 197 4.02 -5.77 -10.70
C HIS A 197 2.95 -5.08 -11.56
N GLU A 198 1.78 -4.85 -10.99
CA GLU A 198 0.67 -4.22 -11.72
C GLU A 198 0.85 -2.72 -11.86
N TYR A 199 0.63 -2.21 -13.07
CA TYR A 199 0.71 -0.78 -13.38
C TYR A 199 -0.66 -0.25 -13.76
N ARG A 200 -1.24 0.61 -12.92
CA ARG A 200 -2.44 1.36 -13.26
C ARG A 200 -2.04 2.78 -13.68
N VAL A 201 -2.19 3.08 -14.96
CA VAL A 201 -1.84 4.39 -15.53
C VAL A 201 -3.11 5.19 -15.80
N ILE A 202 -3.25 6.32 -15.12
CA ILE A 202 -4.47 7.11 -15.05
C ILE A 202 -4.19 8.50 -15.65
N PRO A 203 -4.82 8.86 -16.79
CA PRO A 203 -4.72 10.19 -17.37
C PRO A 203 -5.52 11.24 -16.60
N LEU A 204 -4.99 12.47 -16.53
CA LEU A 204 -5.61 13.66 -15.93
C LEU A 204 -5.85 14.79 -16.94
N ASP A 205 -5.77 14.48 -18.23
CA ASP A 205 -5.87 15.45 -19.32
C ASP A 205 -7.29 15.65 -19.86
N GLY A 206 -8.29 15.11 -19.15
CA GLY A 206 -9.71 15.25 -19.51
C GLY A 206 -10.14 14.45 -20.73
N ARG A 207 -9.32 13.49 -21.19
CA ARG A 207 -9.74 12.56 -22.26
C ARG A 207 -10.93 11.71 -21.81
N PRO A 208 -11.79 11.25 -22.73
CA PRO A 208 -12.86 10.34 -22.39
C PRO A 208 -12.30 8.97 -21.92
N PRO A 209 -13.02 8.24 -21.05
CA PRO A 209 -12.70 6.86 -20.72
C PRO A 209 -12.66 5.97 -21.96
N LEU A 210 -12.00 4.82 -21.82
CA LEU A 210 -12.00 3.81 -22.88
C LEU A 210 -13.43 3.33 -23.20
N PRO A 211 -13.74 2.99 -24.47
CA PRO A 211 -15.04 2.43 -24.81
C PRO A 211 -15.30 1.15 -23.99
N PRO A 212 -16.53 0.87 -23.55
CA PRO A 212 -16.84 -0.32 -22.74
C PRO A 212 -16.47 -1.67 -23.39
N ALA A 213 -16.30 -1.69 -24.71
CA ALA A 213 -15.85 -2.87 -25.46
C ALA A 213 -14.35 -3.19 -25.26
N VAL A 214 -13.56 -2.22 -24.77
CA VAL A 214 -12.15 -2.39 -24.43
C VAL A 214 -12.06 -2.62 -22.93
N GLY A 215 -12.04 -3.89 -22.53
CA GLY A 215 -11.87 -4.27 -21.13
C GLY A 215 -10.39 -4.28 -20.74
N GLU A 216 -10.04 -3.53 -19.70
CA GLU A 216 -8.74 -3.62 -19.04
C GLU A 216 -8.88 -4.35 -17.71
N TRP A 217 -7.92 -5.24 -17.40
CA TRP A 217 -7.90 -6.01 -16.15
C TRP A 217 -7.95 -5.12 -14.89
N LEU A 218 -7.32 -3.94 -14.95
CA LEU A 218 -7.27 -2.97 -13.86
C LEU A 218 -8.22 -1.77 -14.06
N GLY A 219 -9.09 -1.84 -15.06
CA GLY A 219 -10.02 -0.77 -15.44
C GLY A 219 -9.38 0.47 -16.09
N GLY A 220 -10.05 1.03 -17.10
CA GLY A 220 -9.59 2.21 -17.85
C GLY A 220 -10.00 3.53 -17.23
N GLY A 221 -9.55 3.81 -16.00
CA GLY A 221 -9.96 4.99 -15.25
C GLY A 221 -9.34 6.29 -15.77
N THR A 222 -10.07 7.40 -15.64
CA THR A 222 -9.58 8.79 -15.86
C THR A 222 -9.63 9.56 -14.55
N ALA A 223 -8.86 10.63 -14.40
CA ALA A 223 -8.86 11.39 -13.17
C ALA A 223 -8.88 12.91 -13.36
N ARG A 224 -9.31 13.62 -12.31
CA ARG A 224 -9.28 15.08 -12.22
C ARG A 224 -9.00 15.53 -10.79
N TRP A 225 -8.57 16.78 -10.66
CA TRP A 225 -8.42 17.43 -9.36
C TRP A 225 -9.66 18.25 -9.01
N GLU A 226 -10.20 18.04 -7.81
CA GLU A 226 -11.23 18.86 -7.18
C GLU A 226 -10.64 19.52 -5.93
N GLY A 227 -10.09 20.72 -6.11
CA GLY A 227 -9.22 21.33 -5.10
C GLY A 227 -7.99 20.45 -4.87
N ASP A 228 -7.88 19.90 -3.66
CA ASP A 228 -6.78 19.01 -3.25
C ASP A 228 -7.13 17.52 -3.34
N THR A 229 -8.32 17.20 -3.83
CA THR A 229 -8.82 15.82 -3.95
C THR A 229 -8.59 15.29 -5.36
N LEU A 230 -7.97 14.11 -5.47
CA LEU A 230 -7.92 13.36 -6.71
C LEU A 230 -9.19 12.52 -6.86
N VAL A 231 -9.97 12.78 -7.90
CA VAL A 231 -11.15 11.99 -8.25
C VAL A 231 -10.81 11.10 -9.43
N ILE A 232 -11.02 9.79 -9.29
CA ILE A 232 -10.81 8.78 -10.35
C ILE A 232 -12.17 8.19 -10.72
N GLU A 233 -12.48 8.16 -12.01
CA GLU A 233 -13.71 7.62 -12.62
C GLU A 233 -13.39 6.50 -13.60
#